data_AF-A0A6J2UWR0-F1
#
_entry.id   AF-A0A6J2UWR0-F1
#
_cell.length_a   1.000
_cell.length_b   1.000
_cell.length_c   1.000
_cell.angle_alpha   90.00
_cell.angle_beta   90.00
_cell.angle_gamma   90.00
#
_symmetry.space_group_name_H-M   'P 1'
#
loop_
_entity.id
_entity.type
_entity.pdbx_description
1 polymer ?
#
loop_
_entity_poly.entity_id
_entity_poly.type
_entity_poly.pdbx_seq_one_letter_code
_entity_poly.pdbx_strand_id
1 'polypeptide(L)'
;MALLEKTKVVLLACGSFNPITNMHLRMFELARDHLEDTDTAQLKLLCGADVLESFGVPNLWKQEDIEEIVGRHGLVCITRCGTDVDKFIHQSDQLWKHRKNIHVVKEWVTNDISATHIRRALRRGQSIRYLLPDTVVNYIQEHCLYNIESEQRNADVVLAPLQRYSSGTGE
;
A
#
# COMPACT_ATOMS: atom_id res chain seq x y z
N MET A 1 28.62 5.12 -28.15
CA MET A 1 27.36 4.74 -27.49
C MET A 1 27.49 5.12 -26.03
N ALA A 2 26.75 6.13 -25.57
CA ALA A 2 26.70 6.45 -24.15
C ALA A 2 26.08 5.25 -23.43
N LEU A 3 26.77 4.71 -22.42
CA LEU A 3 26.19 3.79 -21.46
C LEU A 3 25.01 4.56 -20.81
N LEU A 4 23.78 4.12 -21.07
CA LEU A 4 22.62 4.58 -20.32
C LEU A 4 22.90 4.31 -18.84
N GLU A 5 23.14 5.38 -18.10
CA GLU A 5 23.40 5.32 -16.67
C GLU A 5 22.11 4.83 -16.01
N LYS A 6 22.10 3.58 -15.52
CA LYS A 6 20.90 2.98 -14.94
C LYS A 6 20.42 3.81 -13.76
N THR A 7 19.22 4.33 -13.90
CA THR A 7 18.49 5.04 -12.87
C THR A 7 18.29 4.18 -11.62
N LYS A 8 18.62 4.73 -10.44
CA LYS A 8 18.41 4.07 -9.14
C LYS A 8 17.09 4.51 -8.51
N VAL A 9 16.01 3.76 -8.72
CA VAL A 9 14.75 3.99 -8.01
C VAL A 9 14.76 3.25 -6.67
N VAL A 10 14.30 3.92 -5.60
CA VAL A 10 14.01 3.28 -4.31
C VAL A 10 12.50 3.23 -4.13
N LEU A 11 11.95 2.01 -4.06
CA LEU A 11 10.54 1.79 -3.77
C LEU A 11 10.37 1.56 -2.27
N LEU A 12 9.61 2.44 -1.62
CA LEU A 12 9.22 2.29 -0.21
C LEU A 12 7.76 1.86 -0.16
N ALA A 13 7.47 0.64 0.29
CA ALA A 13 6.10 0.24 0.59
C ALA A 13 5.85 0.33 2.10
N CYS A 14 5.05 1.32 2.53
CA CYS A 14 4.64 1.44 3.92
C CYS A 14 3.20 0.91 4.09
N GLY A 15 3.07 -0.25 4.72
CA GLY A 15 1.80 -0.89 4.98
C GLY A 15 1.91 -2.01 5.99
N SER A 16 0.83 -2.30 6.71
CA SER A 16 0.77 -3.47 7.59
C SER A 16 0.43 -4.71 6.77
N PHE A 17 1.45 -5.35 6.20
CA PHE A 17 1.31 -6.63 5.49
C PHE A 17 1.16 -7.77 6.50
N ASN A 18 0.02 -7.83 7.19
CA ASN A 18 -0.20 -8.70 8.35
C ASN A 18 -1.23 -9.83 8.06
N PRO A 19 -0.82 -10.93 7.39
CA PRO A 19 0.54 -11.27 6.90
C PRO A 19 0.85 -10.82 5.47
N ILE A 20 2.13 -10.91 5.07
CA ILE A 20 2.57 -10.64 3.70
C ILE A 20 2.13 -11.77 2.78
N THR A 21 1.54 -11.41 1.63
CA THR A 21 1.00 -12.33 0.64
C THR A 21 1.85 -12.28 -0.61
N ASN A 22 1.68 -13.26 -1.50
CA ASN A 22 2.33 -13.24 -2.82
C ASN A 22 1.93 -11.99 -3.63
N MET A 23 0.74 -11.44 -3.38
CA MET A 23 0.27 -10.21 -4.03
C MET A 23 1.00 -8.96 -3.56
N HIS A 24 1.34 -8.86 -2.27
CA HIS A 24 2.15 -7.74 -1.80
C HIS A 24 3.55 -7.73 -2.44
N LEU A 25 4.13 -8.93 -2.67
CA LEU A 25 5.41 -9.04 -3.38
C LEU A 25 5.27 -8.67 -4.86
N ARG A 26 4.17 -9.08 -5.50
CA ARG A 26 3.86 -8.74 -6.90
C ARG A 26 3.80 -7.23 -7.15
N MET A 27 3.36 -6.44 -6.18
CA MET A 27 3.34 -4.97 -6.28
C MET A 27 4.71 -4.38 -6.61
N PHE A 28 5.79 -4.95 -6.05
CA PHE A 28 7.15 -4.48 -6.32
C PHE A 28 7.60 -4.80 -7.74
N GLU A 29 7.21 -5.96 -8.28
CA GLU A 29 7.50 -6.32 -9.67
C GLU A 29 6.77 -5.40 -10.64
N LEU A 30 5.47 -5.17 -10.41
CA LEU A 30 4.66 -4.26 -11.24
C LEU A 30 5.22 -2.83 -11.22
N ALA A 31 5.61 -2.35 -10.03
CA ALA A 31 6.21 -1.03 -9.88
C ALA A 31 7.57 -0.92 -10.56
N ARG A 32 8.42 -1.97 -10.45
CA ARG A 32 9.70 -2.02 -11.15
C ARG A 32 9.50 -1.97 -12.66
N ASP A 33 8.65 -2.84 -13.20
CA ASP A 33 8.43 -2.96 -14.64
C ASP A 33 7.85 -1.64 -15.22
N HIS A 34 6.99 -0.96 -14.47
CA HIS A 34 6.46 0.37 -14.86
C HIS A 34 7.52 1.48 -14.85
N LEU A 35 8.51 1.39 -13.95
CA LEU A 35 9.54 2.41 -13.78
C LEU A 35 10.84 2.12 -14.53
N GLU A 36 10.95 0.97 -15.21
CA GLU A 36 12.19 0.55 -15.89
C GLU A 36 12.63 1.55 -16.97
N ASP A 37 11.68 2.28 -17.56
CA ASP A 37 11.90 3.34 -18.55
C ASP A 37 12.06 4.75 -17.95
N THR A 38 12.13 4.89 -16.63
CA THR A 38 12.29 6.21 -15.98
C THR A 38 13.77 6.57 -15.79
N ASP A 39 14.17 7.75 -16.29
CA ASP A 39 15.56 8.22 -16.30
C ASP A 39 16.04 8.91 -15.00
N THR A 40 15.26 8.91 -13.91
CA THR A 40 15.64 9.65 -12.68
C THR A 40 15.54 8.85 -11.37
N ALA A 41 16.66 8.86 -10.63
CA ALA A 41 16.82 8.11 -9.39
C ALA A 41 15.99 8.80 -8.30
N GLN A 42 14.83 8.25 -7.99
CA GLN A 42 13.88 8.87 -7.08
C GLN A 42 13.33 7.86 -6.08
N LEU A 43 13.15 8.31 -4.84
CA LEU A 43 12.38 7.60 -3.82
C LEU A 43 10.90 7.75 -4.18
N LYS A 44 10.17 6.64 -4.29
CA LYS A 44 8.71 6.64 -4.52
C LYS A 44 8.00 5.77 -3.50
N LEU A 45 6.85 6.24 -3.04
CA LEU A 45 5.94 5.46 -2.19
C LEU A 45 5.19 4.44 -3.05
N LEU A 46 5.38 3.16 -2.78
CA LEU A 46 4.62 2.06 -3.37
C LEU A 46 3.42 1.73 -2.49
N CYS A 47 2.22 1.80 -3.02
CA CYS A 47 1.00 1.48 -2.27
C CYS A 47 -0.12 0.91 -3.15
N GLY A 48 -1.16 0.39 -2.49
CA GLY A 48 -2.42 0.06 -3.16
C GLY A 48 -3.32 1.28 -3.32
N ALA A 49 -4.42 1.11 -4.04
CA ALA A 49 -5.46 2.13 -4.19
C ALA A 49 -6.08 2.56 -2.84
N ASP A 50 -6.20 1.62 -1.91
CA ASP A 50 -6.72 1.84 -0.56
C ASP A 50 -5.93 2.90 0.22
N VAL A 51 -4.60 2.89 0.12
CA VAL A 51 -3.75 3.91 0.75
C VAL A 51 -3.92 5.27 0.08
N LEU A 52 -3.98 5.32 -1.25
CA LEU A 52 -4.16 6.58 -1.97
C LEU A 52 -5.52 7.21 -1.67
N GLU A 53 -6.60 6.43 -1.71
CA GLU A 53 -7.94 6.89 -1.35
C GLU A 53 -8.02 7.32 0.12
N SER A 54 -7.20 6.73 1.00
CA SER A 54 -7.15 7.11 2.42
C SER A 54 -6.68 8.55 2.65
N PHE A 55 -6.03 9.20 1.66
CA PHE A 55 -5.72 10.63 1.73
C PHE A 55 -6.98 11.50 1.85
N GLY A 56 -8.14 10.99 1.42
CA GLY A 56 -9.43 11.68 1.57
C GLY A 56 -10.09 11.47 2.94
N VAL A 57 -9.55 10.62 3.81
CA VAL A 57 -10.11 10.36 5.14
C VAL A 57 -9.75 11.52 6.09
N PRO A 58 -10.75 12.24 6.65
CA PRO A 58 -10.48 13.35 7.55
C PRO A 58 -9.61 12.93 8.75
N ASN A 59 -8.64 13.78 9.09
CA ASN A 59 -7.73 13.59 10.23
C ASN A 59 -6.86 12.32 10.18
N LEU A 60 -6.76 11.64 9.04
CA LEU A 60 -5.87 10.49 8.88
C LEU A 60 -4.47 10.90 8.41
N TRP A 61 -4.41 11.87 7.51
CA TRP A 61 -3.19 12.40 6.92
C TRP A 61 -3.11 13.91 7.15
N LYS A 62 -1.89 14.41 7.34
CA LYS A 62 -1.65 15.85 7.27
C LYS A 62 -1.57 16.30 5.83
N GLN A 63 -2.06 17.50 5.56
CA GLN A 63 -2.07 18.03 4.21
C GLN A 63 -0.64 18.30 3.69
N GLU A 64 0.27 18.66 4.59
CA GLU A 64 1.69 18.88 4.28
C GLU A 64 2.40 17.57 3.93
N ASP A 65 2.07 16.47 4.64
CA ASP A 65 2.63 15.15 4.37
C ASP A 65 2.19 14.65 2.99
N ILE A 66 0.92 14.87 2.61
CA ILE A 66 0.43 14.54 1.27
C ILE A 66 1.20 15.34 0.20
N GLU A 67 1.38 16.66 0.40
CA GLU A 67 2.10 17.53 -0.56
C GLU A 67 3.54 17.06 -0.74
N GLU A 68 4.20 16.67 0.34
CA GLU A 68 5.56 16.17 0.32
C GLU A 68 5.67 14.82 -0.37
N ILE A 69 4.76 13.89 -0.09
CA ILE A 69 4.74 12.57 -0.70
C ILE A 69 4.54 12.69 -2.21
N VAL A 70 3.47 13.34 -2.68
CA VAL A 70 3.19 13.40 -4.12
C VAL A 70 4.02 14.43 -4.87
N GLY A 71 4.45 15.50 -4.20
CA GLY A 71 5.22 16.58 -4.79
C GLY A 71 6.72 16.30 -4.89
N ARG A 72 7.38 15.91 -3.78
CA ARG A 72 8.85 15.74 -3.75
C ARG A 72 9.30 14.36 -4.18
N HIS A 73 8.58 13.31 -3.78
CA HIS A 73 9.02 11.92 -3.93
C HIS A 73 8.30 11.23 -5.08
N GLY A 74 6.97 11.23 -5.02
CA GLY A 74 6.09 10.56 -5.94
C GLY A 74 5.54 9.26 -5.37
N LEU A 75 4.51 8.76 -6.05
CA LEU A 75 3.72 7.63 -5.60
C LEU A 75 3.52 6.67 -6.76
N VAL A 76 3.61 5.37 -6.49
CA VAL A 76 3.26 4.29 -7.41
C VAL A 76 2.09 3.54 -6.78
N CYS A 77 0.92 3.71 -7.38
CA CYS A 77 -0.33 3.12 -6.92
C CYS A 77 -0.66 1.88 -7.74
N ILE A 78 -0.62 0.71 -7.14
CA ILE A 78 -1.09 -0.52 -7.77
C ILE A 78 -2.60 -0.62 -7.60
N THR A 79 -3.33 -0.68 -8.71
CA THR A 79 -4.80 -0.72 -8.71
C THR A 79 -5.33 -2.05 -9.20
N ARG A 80 -6.42 -2.50 -8.57
CA ARG A 80 -7.16 -3.70 -8.97
C ARG A 80 -8.31 -3.32 -9.89
N CYS A 81 -8.85 -4.31 -10.60
CA CYS A 81 -10.03 -4.11 -11.44
C CYS A 81 -11.23 -3.64 -10.59
N GLY A 82 -11.82 -2.50 -10.95
CA GLY A 82 -13.02 -1.94 -10.29
C GLY A 82 -12.79 -0.73 -9.40
N THR A 83 -11.53 -0.35 -9.13
CA THR A 83 -11.22 0.88 -8.38
C THR A 83 -10.94 2.04 -9.33
N ASP A 84 -11.70 3.13 -9.22
CA ASP A 84 -11.56 4.33 -10.05
C ASP A 84 -10.67 5.37 -9.37
N VAL A 85 -9.39 5.04 -9.29
CA VAL A 85 -8.35 5.90 -8.68
C VAL A 85 -8.16 7.18 -9.49
N ASP A 86 -8.29 7.10 -10.82
CA ASP A 86 -8.17 8.26 -11.68
C ASP A 86 -9.20 9.33 -11.31
N LYS A 87 -10.46 8.93 -11.09
CA LYS A 87 -11.49 9.85 -10.60
C LYS A 87 -11.13 10.48 -9.26
N PHE A 88 -10.58 9.72 -8.31
CA PHE A 88 -10.15 10.27 -7.02
C PHE A 88 -9.04 11.32 -7.18
N ILE A 89 -8.03 11.04 -8.04
CA ILE A 89 -6.96 12.01 -8.36
C ILE A 89 -7.54 13.26 -9.01
N HIS A 90 -8.49 13.11 -9.92
CA HIS A 90 -9.15 14.24 -10.61
C HIS A 90 -9.97 15.13 -9.68
N GLN A 91 -10.54 14.57 -8.61
CA GLN A 91 -11.37 15.31 -7.65
C GLN A 91 -10.56 16.07 -6.60
N SER A 92 -9.25 15.80 -6.49
CA SER A 92 -8.35 16.47 -5.56
C SER A 92 -7.40 17.41 -6.30
N ASP A 93 -7.53 18.71 -6.08
CA ASP A 93 -6.66 19.73 -6.69
C ASP A 93 -5.17 19.45 -6.43
N GLN A 94 -4.86 18.97 -5.22
CA GLN A 94 -3.50 18.66 -4.79
C GLN A 94 -2.91 17.47 -5.57
N LEU A 95 -3.68 16.37 -5.68
CA LEU A 95 -3.23 15.18 -6.40
C LEU A 95 -3.16 15.46 -7.90
N TRP A 96 -4.13 16.21 -8.43
CA TRP A 96 -4.17 16.60 -9.84
C TRP A 96 -2.98 17.48 -10.25
N LYS A 97 -2.59 18.43 -9.38
CA LYS A 97 -1.41 19.30 -9.56
C LYS A 97 -0.14 18.45 -9.73
N HIS A 98 0.02 17.40 -8.94
CA HIS A 98 1.20 16.52 -8.94
C HIS A 98 1.01 15.21 -9.71
N ARG A 99 -0.05 15.07 -10.50
CA ARG A 99 -0.42 13.80 -11.18
C ARG A 99 0.68 13.16 -12.00
N LYS A 100 1.62 13.95 -12.55
CA LYS A 100 2.77 13.42 -13.31
C LYS A 100 3.74 12.61 -12.45
N ASN A 101 3.69 12.80 -11.14
CA ASN A 101 4.50 12.09 -10.16
C ASN A 101 3.71 10.98 -9.44
N ILE A 102 2.44 10.78 -9.83
CA ILE A 102 1.55 9.71 -9.36
C ILE A 102 1.41 8.69 -10.49
N HIS A 103 2.00 7.52 -10.30
CA HIS A 103 2.05 6.44 -11.28
C HIS A 103 0.97 5.41 -10.93
N VAL A 104 -0.13 5.42 -11.68
CA VAL A 104 -1.21 4.44 -11.53
C VAL A 104 -0.88 3.22 -12.39
N VAL A 105 -0.63 2.08 -11.74
CA VAL A 105 -0.26 0.82 -12.40
C VAL A 105 -1.40 -0.17 -12.23
N LYS A 106 -2.00 -0.57 -13.36
CA LYS A 106 -3.13 -1.49 -13.37
C LYS A 106 -2.66 -2.94 -13.30
N GLU A 107 -3.15 -3.67 -12.30
CA GLU A 107 -2.99 -5.11 -12.23
C GLU A 107 -4.09 -5.82 -13.04
N TRP A 108 -3.69 -6.52 -14.10
CA TRP A 108 -4.61 -7.23 -15.01
C TRP A 108 -5.07 -8.59 -14.47
N VAL A 109 -4.31 -9.18 -13.56
CA VAL A 109 -4.63 -10.48 -12.96
C VAL A 109 -5.48 -10.25 -11.71
N THR A 110 -6.74 -10.67 -11.77
CA THR A 110 -7.65 -10.54 -10.64
C THR A 110 -7.27 -11.52 -9.53
N ASN A 111 -6.59 -11.03 -8.50
CA ASN A 111 -6.30 -11.81 -7.31
C ASN A 111 -6.57 -11.00 -6.04
N ASP A 112 -7.77 -11.17 -5.48
CA ASP A 112 -8.27 -10.38 -4.35
C ASP A 112 -7.92 -11.01 -2.99
N ILE A 113 -6.69 -11.51 -2.86
CA ILE A 113 -6.18 -12.05 -1.60
C ILE A 113 -5.71 -10.90 -0.72
N SER A 114 -6.52 -10.54 0.27
CA SER A 114 -6.16 -9.58 1.32
C SER A 114 -5.60 -10.27 2.57
N ALA A 115 -4.77 -9.56 3.32
CA ALA A 115 -4.28 -10.01 4.62
C ALA A 115 -5.45 -10.36 5.58
N THR A 116 -6.53 -9.59 5.56
CA THR A 116 -7.76 -9.86 6.33
C THR A 116 -8.41 -11.20 5.93
N HIS A 117 -8.42 -11.53 4.63
CA HIS A 117 -8.89 -12.83 4.17
C HIS A 117 -7.99 -13.95 4.73
N ILE A 118 -6.66 -13.79 4.67
CA ILE A 118 -5.72 -14.78 5.22
C ILE A 118 -5.96 -15.03 6.71
N ARG A 119 -6.05 -13.97 7.54
CA ARG A 119 -6.29 -14.13 8.97
C ARG A 119 -7.61 -14.85 9.25
N ARG A 120 -8.66 -14.57 8.47
CA ARG A 120 -9.96 -15.25 8.56
C ARG A 120 -9.88 -16.72 8.16
N ALA A 121 -9.14 -17.06 7.09
CA ALA A 121 -8.95 -18.44 6.64
C ALA A 121 -8.24 -19.27 7.72
N LEU A 122 -7.17 -18.72 8.31
CA LEU A 122 -6.43 -19.36 9.41
C LEU A 122 -7.30 -19.64 10.62
N ARG A 123 -8.12 -18.65 11.07
CA ARG A 123 -9.07 -18.85 12.18
C ARG A 123 -10.10 -19.94 11.93
N ARG A 124 -10.38 -20.27 10.66
CA ARG A 124 -11.32 -21.30 10.24
C ARG A 124 -10.64 -22.64 9.94
N GLY A 125 -9.33 -22.77 10.19
CA GLY A 125 -8.57 -23.98 9.86
C GLY A 125 -8.46 -24.25 8.35
N GLN A 126 -8.66 -23.22 7.52
CA GLN A 126 -8.54 -23.36 6.08
C GLN A 126 -7.08 -23.24 5.65
N SER A 127 -6.70 -24.01 4.62
CA SER A 127 -5.37 -23.91 4.04
C SER A 127 -5.15 -22.53 3.41
N ILE A 128 -3.99 -21.94 3.70
CA ILE A 128 -3.49 -20.71 3.08
C ILE A 128 -2.30 -20.97 2.15
N ARG A 129 -2.03 -22.25 1.84
CA ARG A 129 -0.93 -22.64 0.97
C ARG A 129 -1.10 -21.98 -0.41
N TYR A 130 0.01 -21.56 -1.02
CA TYR A 130 0.07 -20.85 -2.30
C TYR A 130 -0.44 -19.40 -2.28
N LEU A 131 -1.04 -18.93 -1.18
CA LEU A 131 -1.47 -17.54 -1.04
C LEU A 131 -0.36 -16.65 -0.43
N LEU A 132 0.58 -17.27 0.27
CA LEU A 132 1.76 -16.65 0.88
C LEU A 132 3.01 -17.45 0.51
N PRO A 133 4.22 -16.89 0.70
CA PRO A 133 5.46 -17.66 0.63
C PRO A 133 5.48 -18.78 1.68
N ASP A 134 6.02 -19.95 1.32
CA ASP A 134 6.04 -21.13 2.21
C ASP A 134 6.74 -20.84 3.55
N THR A 135 7.80 -20.02 3.55
CA THR A 135 8.49 -19.60 4.78
C THR A 135 7.57 -18.82 5.73
N VAL A 136 6.68 -17.99 5.18
CA VAL A 136 5.68 -17.23 5.96
C VAL A 136 4.59 -18.16 6.47
N VAL A 137 4.13 -19.12 5.65
CA VAL A 137 3.15 -20.14 6.07
C VAL A 137 3.69 -20.95 7.25
N ASN A 138 4.92 -21.45 7.14
CA ASN A 138 5.57 -22.23 8.18
C ASN A 138 5.69 -21.43 9.48
N TYR A 139 6.15 -20.18 9.40
CA TYR A 139 6.28 -19.30 10.56
C TYR A 139 4.92 -19.04 11.24
N ILE A 140 3.87 -18.80 10.47
CA ILE A 140 2.51 -18.61 11.00
C ILE A 140 2.02 -19.86 11.74
N GLN A 141 2.27 -21.04 11.18
CA GLN A 141 1.86 -22.32 11.76
C GLN A 141 2.65 -22.66 13.02
N GLU A 142 3.97 -22.46 13.01
CA GLU A 142 4.85 -22.73 14.14
C GLU A 142 4.50 -21.86 15.37
N HIS A 143 4.14 -20.60 15.14
CA HIS A 143 3.86 -19.64 16.21
C HIS A 143 2.36 -19.38 16.47
N CYS A 144 1.45 -20.05 15.75
CA CYS A 144 0.00 -19.89 15.90
C CYS A 144 -0.47 -18.42 15.91
N LEU A 145 0.11 -17.59 15.04
CA LEU A 145 0.03 -16.12 15.12
C LEU A 145 -1.38 -15.52 14.99
N TYR A 146 -2.27 -16.19 14.24
CA TYR A 146 -3.59 -15.67 13.89
C TYR A 146 -4.70 -16.54 14.45
N ASN A 147 -5.32 -16.07 15.51
CA ASN A 147 -6.41 -16.69 16.24
C ASN A 147 -7.49 -15.64 16.62
N ILE A 148 -8.53 -16.06 17.35
CA ILE A 148 -9.63 -15.16 17.76
C ILE A 148 -9.10 -13.99 18.61
N GLU A 149 -8.24 -14.28 19.58
CA GLU A 149 -7.65 -13.27 20.46
C GLU A 149 -6.81 -12.24 19.69
N SER A 150 -6.00 -12.70 18.74
CA SER A 150 -5.16 -11.82 17.91
C SER A 150 -5.96 -10.82 17.07
N GLU A 151 -7.18 -11.18 16.63
CA GLU A 151 -8.02 -10.29 15.84
C GLU A 151 -8.72 -9.23 16.71
N GLN A 152 -8.88 -9.51 18.00
CA GLN A 152 -9.45 -8.55 18.97
C GLN A 152 -8.40 -7.57 19.52
N ARG A 153 -7.13 -7.75 19.16
CA ARG A 153 -6.08 -6.81 19.54
C ARG A 153 -6.42 -5.43 18.97
N ASN A 154 -6.48 -4.42 19.85
CA ASN A 154 -6.81 -3.04 19.52
C ASN A 154 -8.25 -2.80 19.02
N ALA A 155 -9.21 -3.71 19.28
CA ALA A 155 -10.59 -3.57 18.80
C ALA A 155 -11.24 -2.22 19.19
N ASP A 156 -10.96 -1.74 20.40
CA ASP A 156 -11.53 -0.49 20.93
C ASP A 156 -10.54 0.69 20.91
N VAL A 157 -9.38 0.51 20.25
CA VAL A 157 -8.33 1.54 20.20
C VAL A 157 -8.44 2.33 18.91
N VAL A 158 -8.66 3.64 19.04
CA VAL A 158 -8.65 4.56 17.90
C VAL A 158 -7.26 4.57 17.26
N LEU A 159 -7.19 4.56 15.93
CA LEU A 159 -5.92 4.58 15.20
C LEU A 159 -5.06 5.79 15.60
N ALA A 160 -3.76 5.55 15.76
CA ALA A 160 -2.82 6.56 16.24
C ALA A 160 -2.84 7.89 15.44
N PRO A 161 -2.93 7.90 14.09
CA PRO A 161 -3.03 9.17 13.35
C PRO A 161 -4.31 9.94 13.69
N LEU A 162 -5.44 9.24 13.77
CA LEU A 162 -6.73 9.84 14.13
C LEU A 162 -6.70 10.42 15.54
N GLN A 163 -6.12 9.71 16.51
CA GLN A 163 -5.93 10.25 17.86
C GLN A 163 -5.06 11.51 17.86
N ARG A 164 -3.92 11.47 17.15
CA ARG A 164 -2.94 12.56 17.11
C ARG A 164 -3.46 13.84 16.47
N TYR A 165 -4.31 13.71 15.44
CA TYR A 165 -4.80 14.86 14.66
C TYR A 165 -6.17 15.36 15.13
N SER A 166 -6.95 14.54 15.84
CA SER A 166 -8.21 14.99 16.46
C SER A 166 -8.00 15.92 17.67
N SER A 167 -6.84 15.86 18.33
CA SER A 167 -6.52 16.74 19.46
C SER A 167 -6.02 18.14 19.06
N GLY A 168 -5.88 18.43 17.76
CA GLY A 168 -5.33 19.69 17.24
C GLY A 168 -6.35 20.74 16.78
N THR A 169 -7.66 20.46 16.80
CA THR A 169 -8.71 21.41 16.35
C THR A 169 -9.24 22.31 17.48
N GLY A 170 -8.38 22.67 18.43
CA GLY A 170 -8.73 23.44 19.62
C GLY A 170 -7.71 24.50 19.98
N GLU A 171 -7.29 25.32 19.02
CA GLU A 171 -6.72 26.66 19.21
C GLU A 171 -7.22 27.60 18.12
#